data_AF-A3YES5-F1
#
_entry.id   AF-A3YES5-F1
#
_cell.length_a   1.000
_cell.length_b   1.000
_cell.length_c   1.000
_cell.angle_alpha   90.00
_cell.angle_beta   90.00
_cell.angle_gamma   90.00
#
_symmetry.space_group_name_H-M   'P 1'
#
loop_
_entity.id
_entity.type
_entity.pdbx_description
1 polymer ?
#
loop_
_entity_poly.entity_id
_entity_poly.type
_entity_poly.pdbx_seq_one_letter_code
_entity_poly.pdbx_strand_id
1 'polypeptide(L)'
;MKKRLMQKRQIEKHFNIKDFILITIIVSVWVNASEVFRYFVLVRPEMHDYLSLVPNVADMNWAIFAIWGVWDTLLTALYVFLFWLCANAFGNNTRSILISGFMSWCFFFLLFWVGLANMNLSSWSYLLVVLPLALVETMVAAFITAKLYLRRA
;
A
#
# COMPACT_ATOMS: atom_id res chain seq x y z
N MET A 1 1.79 22.18 -37.80
CA MET A 1 1.48 22.97 -36.58
C MET A 1 0.90 22.13 -35.43
N LYS A 2 -0.06 21.21 -35.65
CA LYS A 2 -0.61 20.32 -34.60
C LYS A 2 0.41 19.41 -33.89
N LYS A 3 1.43 18.89 -34.59
CA LYS A 3 2.50 18.07 -33.96
C LYS A 3 3.36 18.85 -32.95
N ARG A 4 3.63 20.15 -33.17
CA ARG A 4 4.38 21.00 -32.23
C ARG A 4 3.56 21.42 -31.00
N LEU A 5 2.24 21.44 -31.10
CA LEU A 5 1.35 21.73 -29.95
C LEU A 5 1.16 20.51 -29.05
N MET A 6 1.26 19.28 -29.57
CA MET A 6 1.30 18.07 -28.73
C MET A 6 2.64 17.88 -28.01
N GLN A 7 3.73 18.44 -28.55
CA GLN A 7 5.07 18.35 -27.98
C GLN A 7 5.28 19.24 -26.73
N LYS A 8 4.33 20.14 -26.44
CA LYS A 8 4.41 21.12 -25.33
C LYS A 8 3.65 20.72 -24.05
N ARG A 9 3.06 19.52 -23.99
CA ARG A 9 2.30 19.06 -22.81
C ARG A 9 2.95 17.92 -22.03
N GLN A 10 4.25 17.75 -22.16
CA GLN A 10 5.04 16.96 -21.23
C GLN A 10 6.10 17.87 -20.63
N ILE A 11 5.71 18.64 -19.62
CA ILE A 11 6.68 19.00 -18.59
C ILE A 11 7.04 17.66 -17.99
N GLU A 12 8.22 17.12 -18.35
CA GLU A 12 8.77 15.96 -17.66
C GLU A 12 8.80 16.32 -16.17
N LYS A 13 7.87 15.75 -15.40
CA LYS A 13 7.92 15.89 -13.95
C LYS A 13 9.08 15.03 -13.49
N HIS A 14 10.26 15.66 -13.45
CA HIS A 14 11.46 15.02 -12.98
C HIS A 14 11.20 14.41 -11.61
N PHE A 15 11.58 13.16 -11.42
CA PHE A 15 11.42 12.48 -10.14
C PHE A 15 12.27 13.21 -9.09
N ASN A 16 11.61 13.76 -8.06
CA ASN A 16 12.31 14.39 -6.94
C ASN A 16 12.45 13.36 -5.81
N ILE A 17 13.68 12.85 -5.64
CA ILE A 17 14.01 11.85 -4.62
C ILE A 17 13.70 12.36 -3.21
N LYS A 18 13.95 13.65 -2.93
CA LYS A 18 13.71 14.24 -1.61
C LYS A 18 12.22 14.25 -1.27
N ASP A 19 11.37 14.63 -2.23
CA ASP A 19 9.92 14.60 -2.04
C ASP A 19 9.41 13.17 -1.93
N PHE A 20 9.93 12.26 -2.76
CA PHE A 20 9.58 10.84 -2.68
C PHE A 20 9.88 10.25 -1.29
N ILE A 21 11.08 10.45 -0.75
CA ILE A 21 11.47 9.94 0.57
C ILE A 21 10.57 10.55 1.65
N LEU A 22 10.37 11.86 1.63
CA LEU A 22 9.59 12.55 2.67
C LEU A 22 8.10 12.16 2.62
N ILE A 23 7.53 12.05 1.42
CA ILE A 23 6.15 11.58 1.24
C ILE A 23 6.02 10.14 1.72
N THR A 24 6.98 9.27 1.38
CA THR A 24 7.02 7.88 1.85
C THR A 24 6.99 7.81 3.37
N ILE A 25 7.87 8.54 4.07
CA ILE A 25 7.91 8.54 5.54
C ILE A 25 6.56 8.99 6.13
N ILE A 26 5.95 10.04 5.59
CA ILE A 26 4.67 10.55 6.09
C ILE A 26 3.54 9.53 5.86
N VAL A 27 3.49 8.93 4.67
CA VAL A 27 2.47 7.92 4.33
C VAL A 27 2.70 6.65 5.14
N SER A 28 3.95 6.31 5.48
CA SER A 28 4.27 5.12 6.28
C SER A 28 3.62 5.18 7.66
N VAL A 29 3.44 6.38 8.24
CA VAL A 29 2.72 6.53 9.51
C VAL A 29 1.30 6.00 9.40
N TRP A 30 0.59 6.33 8.32
CA TRP A 30 -0.76 5.82 8.07
C TRP A 30 -0.75 4.31 7.84
N VAL A 31 0.12 3.84 6.94
CA VAL A 31 0.18 2.41 6.57
C VAL A 31 0.49 1.55 7.80
N ASN A 32 1.55 1.88 8.55
CA ASN A 32 1.93 1.15 9.77
C ASN A 32 0.81 1.20 10.82
N ALA A 33 0.20 2.37 11.06
CA ALA A 33 -0.89 2.47 12.04
C ALA A 33 -2.10 1.60 11.65
N SER A 34 -2.49 1.63 10.37
CA SER A 34 -3.58 0.80 9.86
C SER A 34 -3.27 -0.70 9.92
N GLU A 35 -2.05 -1.07 9.56
CA GLU A 35 -1.57 -2.44 9.53
C GLU A 35 -1.50 -3.04 10.94
N VAL A 36 -0.92 -2.31 11.90
CA VAL A 36 -0.87 -2.70 13.31
C VAL A 36 -2.28 -2.89 13.87
N PHE A 37 -3.20 -1.97 13.58
CA PHE A 37 -4.59 -2.09 14.02
C PHE A 37 -5.25 -3.35 13.42
N ARG A 38 -5.21 -3.50 12.10
CA ARG A 38 -5.77 -4.67 11.39
C ARG A 38 -5.14 -5.96 11.88
N TYR A 39 -3.85 -5.95 12.22
CA TYR A 39 -3.16 -7.12 12.72
C TYR A 39 -3.64 -7.55 14.09
N PHE A 40 -3.68 -6.65 15.06
CA PHE A 40 -4.09 -7.02 16.41
C PHE A 40 -5.57 -7.35 16.52
N VAL A 41 -6.43 -6.66 15.74
CA VAL A 41 -7.87 -6.81 15.84
C VAL A 41 -8.40 -7.97 14.99
N LEU A 42 -7.80 -8.23 13.82
CA LEU A 42 -8.34 -9.19 12.86
C LEU A 42 -7.36 -10.31 12.52
N VAL A 43 -6.13 -9.99 12.09
CA VAL A 43 -5.21 -11.01 11.56
C VAL A 43 -4.73 -11.96 12.65
N ARG A 44 -4.24 -11.42 13.77
CA ARG A 44 -3.62 -12.22 14.82
C ARG A 44 -4.60 -13.21 15.47
N PRO A 45 -5.82 -12.81 15.85
CA PRO A 45 -6.81 -13.76 16.37
C PRO A 45 -7.11 -14.89 15.37
N GLU A 46 -7.41 -14.54 14.12
CA GLU A 46 -7.69 -15.54 13.08
C GLU A 46 -6.50 -16.50 12.87
N MET A 47 -5.28 -15.98 12.82
CA MET A 47 -4.09 -16.80 12.60
C MET A 47 -3.84 -17.76 13.77
N HIS A 48 -4.05 -17.33 15.02
CA HIS A 48 -3.97 -18.22 16.18
C HIS A 48 -5.03 -19.32 16.14
N ASP A 49 -6.26 -18.98 15.75
CA ASP A 49 -7.35 -19.96 15.69
C ASP A 49 -7.11 -20.96 14.56
N TYR A 50 -6.75 -20.47 13.37
CA TYR A 50 -6.56 -21.27 12.17
C TYR A 50 -5.30 -22.15 12.21
N LEU A 51 -4.20 -21.66 12.82
CA LEU A 51 -2.94 -22.38 12.95
C LEU A 51 -2.61 -22.73 14.41
N SER A 52 -3.63 -23.04 15.22
CA SER A 52 -3.49 -23.32 16.66
C SER A 52 -2.49 -24.41 17.03
N LEU A 53 -2.19 -25.33 16.11
CA LEU A 53 -1.20 -26.41 16.30
C LEU A 53 0.24 -25.98 16.03
N VAL A 54 0.45 -24.81 15.40
CA VAL A 54 1.79 -24.30 15.09
C VAL A 54 2.23 -23.41 16.26
N PRO A 55 3.38 -23.70 16.90
CA PRO A 55 3.86 -22.89 18.01
C PRO A 55 4.28 -21.50 17.53
N ASN A 56 4.10 -20.48 18.37
CA ASN A 56 4.55 -19.11 18.13
C ASN A 56 3.99 -18.46 16.85
N VAL A 57 2.81 -18.89 16.40
CA VAL A 57 2.11 -18.23 15.28
C VAL A 57 1.78 -16.80 15.67
N ALA A 58 2.01 -15.86 14.75
CA ALA A 58 1.64 -14.45 14.95
C ALA A 58 2.11 -13.87 16.30
N ASP A 59 3.32 -14.29 16.72
CA ASP A 59 4.00 -13.68 17.85
C ASP A 59 4.42 -12.24 17.51
N MET A 60 4.38 -11.39 18.53
CA MET A 60 4.82 -10.00 18.43
C MET A 60 5.86 -9.72 19.51
N ASN A 61 7.12 -9.71 19.10
CA ASN A 61 8.24 -9.24 19.92
C ASN A 61 8.95 -8.09 19.20
N TRP A 62 9.90 -7.42 19.89
CA TRP A 62 10.60 -6.26 19.34
C TRP A 62 11.33 -6.53 18.01
N ALA A 63 11.89 -7.72 17.83
CA ALA A 63 12.58 -8.09 16.59
C ALA A 63 11.60 -8.27 15.43
N ILE A 64 10.48 -8.99 15.66
CA ILE A 64 9.42 -9.17 14.67
C ILE A 64 8.83 -7.81 14.30
N PHE A 65 8.49 -6.98 15.29
CA PHE A 65 7.95 -5.64 15.08
C PHE A 65 8.89 -4.75 14.25
N ALA A 66 10.20 -4.80 14.51
CA ALA A 66 11.19 -4.03 13.75
C ALA A 66 11.27 -4.49 12.28
N ILE A 67 11.28 -5.81 12.03
CA ILE A 67 11.24 -6.37 10.67
C ILE A 67 9.96 -5.92 9.95
N TRP A 68 8.84 -5.95 10.67
CA TRP A 68 7.55 -5.52 10.17
C TRP A 68 7.55 -4.04 9.76
N GLY A 69 8.09 -3.15 10.60
CA GLY A 69 8.21 -1.73 10.26
C GLY A 69 9.07 -1.46 9.02
N VAL A 70 10.14 -2.25 8.80
CA VAL A 70 10.95 -2.18 7.57
C VAL A 70 10.14 -2.65 6.36
N TRP A 71 9.42 -3.76 6.50
CA TRP A 71 8.56 -4.31 5.44
C TRP A 71 7.42 -3.35 5.06
N ASP A 72 6.72 -2.77 6.04
CA ASP A 72 5.66 -1.76 5.83
C ASP A 72 6.20 -0.50 5.15
N THR A 73 7.43 -0.10 5.49
CA THR A 73 8.07 1.05 4.87
C THR A 73 8.40 0.78 3.40
N LEU A 74 8.87 -0.43 3.07
CA LEU A 74 9.09 -0.85 1.69
C LEU A 74 7.77 -0.89 0.91
N LEU A 75 6.73 -1.46 1.51
CA LEU A 75 5.38 -1.50 0.95
C LEU A 75 4.86 -0.08 0.63
N THR A 76 5.04 0.84 1.58
CA THR A 76 4.66 2.25 1.42
C THR A 76 5.45 2.94 0.31
N ALA A 77 6.76 2.70 0.22
CA ALA A 77 7.58 3.27 -0.85
C ALA A 77 7.05 2.86 -2.22
N LEU A 78 6.60 1.60 -2.37
CA LEU A 78 5.99 1.12 -3.60
C LEU A 78 4.62 1.76 -3.87
N TYR A 79 3.79 2.01 -2.85
CA TYR A 79 2.53 2.75 -3.04
C TYR A 79 2.76 4.15 -3.58
N VAL A 80 3.70 4.88 -2.96
CA VAL A 80 4.06 6.24 -3.35
C VAL A 80 4.63 6.25 -4.77
N PHE A 81 5.47 5.27 -5.10
CA PHE A 81 6.07 5.14 -6.42
C PHE A 81 5.01 4.83 -7.49
N LEU A 82 4.11 3.88 -7.25
CA LEU A 82 3.01 3.56 -8.16
C LEU A 82 2.07 4.74 -8.36
N PHE A 83 1.75 5.48 -7.28
CA PHE A 83 1.00 6.73 -7.41
C PHE A 83 1.74 7.74 -8.28
N TRP A 84 3.04 7.93 -8.08
CA TRP A 84 3.84 8.86 -8.89
C TRP A 84 3.81 8.48 -10.37
N LEU A 85 3.95 7.20 -10.73
CA LEU A 85 3.83 6.73 -12.11
C LEU A 85 2.46 7.05 -12.71
N CYS A 86 1.38 6.78 -11.97
CA CYS A 86 0.02 7.09 -12.41
C CYS A 86 -0.18 8.61 -12.58
N ALA A 87 0.32 9.40 -11.63
CA ALA A 87 0.24 10.86 -11.68
C ALA A 87 1.07 11.45 -12.83
N ASN A 88 2.16 10.81 -13.23
CA ASN A 88 2.95 11.20 -14.40
C ASN A 88 2.21 10.87 -15.71
N ALA A 89 1.54 9.72 -15.78
CA ALA A 89 0.79 9.29 -16.96
C ALA A 89 -0.55 10.02 -17.16
N PHE A 90 -1.30 10.25 -16.07
CA PHE A 90 -2.68 10.73 -16.12
C PHE A 90 -2.88 12.09 -15.44
N GLY A 91 -1.85 12.66 -14.81
CA GLY A 91 -1.95 13.85 -13.96
C GLY A 91 -2.34 13.51 -12.52
N ASN A 92 -2.16 14.45 -11.59
CA ASN A 92 -2.58 14.27 -10.19
C ASN A 92 -4.08 14.55 -10.05
N ASN A 93 -4.91 13.52 -10.18
CA ASN A 93 -6.37 13.58 -10.14
C ASN A 93 -6.94 12.29 -9.52
N THR A 94 -8.27 12.24 -9.38
CA THR A 94 -8.98 11.07 -8.83
C THR A 94 -8.68 9.78 -9.59
N ARG A 95 -8.49 9.85 -10.92
CA ARG A 95 -8.17 8.67 -11.73
C ARG A 95 -6.82 8.05 -11.30
N SER A 96 -5.81 8.87 -11.05
CA SER A 96 -4.50 8.39 -10.57
C SER A 96 -4.60 7.76 -9.19
N ILE A 97 -5.39 8.35 -8.28
CA ILE A 97 -5.63 7.80 -6.93
C ILE A 97 -6.26 6.41 -7.03
N LEU A 98 -7.35 6.29 -7.79
CA LEU A 98 -8.10 5.03 -7.93
C LEU A 98 -7.26 3.95 -8.60
N ILE A 99 -6.57 4.27 -9.70
CA ILE A 99 -5.75 3.29 -10.42
C ILE A 99 -4.57 2.85 -9.55
N SER A 100 -3.81 3.78 -8.96
CA SER A 100 -2.63 3.40 -8.17
C SER A 100 -3.02 2.64 -6.90
N GLY A 101 -4.10 3.05 -6.21
CA GLY A 101 -4.60 2.37 -5.04
C GLY A 101 -5.06 0.95 -5.37
N PHE A 102 -5.85 0.80 -6.43
CA PHE A 102 -6.38 -0.52 -6.83
C PHE A 102 -5.28 -1.45 -7.31
N MET A 103 -4.34 -0.94 -8.12
CA MET A 103 -3.18 -1.72 -8.54
C MET A 103 -2.33 -2.16 -7.36
N SER A 104 -2.04 -1.25 -6.41
CA SER A 104 -1.28 -1.60 -5.21
C SER A 104 -2.00 -2.68 -4.41
N TRP A 105 -3.30 -2.52 -4.18
CA TRP A 105 -4.10 -3.54 -3.50
C TRP A 105 -4.05 -4.91 -4.20
N CYS A 106 -4.20 -4.95 -5.53
CA CYS A 106 -4.08 -6.19 -6.29
C CYS A 106 -2.70 -6.85 -6.11
N PHE A 107 -1.62 -6.08 -6.29
CA PHE A 107 -0.26 -6.62 -6.27
C PHE A 107 0.19 -7.06 -4.88
N PHE A 108 -0.17 -6.31 -3.83
CA PHE A 108 0.38 -6.57 -2.50
C PHE A 108 -0.56 -7.36 -1.61
N PHE A 109 -1.86 -7.10 -1.67
CA PHE A 109 -2.82 -7.77 -0.78
C PHE A 109 -3.52 -8.94 -1.43
N LEU A 110 -4.06 -8.76 -2.65
CA LEU A 110 -4.79 -9.84 -3.31
C LEU A 110 -3.85 -11.02 -3.59
N LEU A 111 -2.68 -10.77 -4.20
CA LEU A 111 -1.70 -11.84 -4.46
C LEU A 111 -1.23 -12.53 -3.17
N PHE A 112 -0.91 -11.74 -2.12
CA PHE A 112 -0.43 -12.28 -0.86
C PHE A 112 -1.47 -13.15 -0.15
N TRP A 113 -2.67 -12.60 0.10
CA TRP A 113 -3.70 -13.29 0.86
C TRP A 113 -4.30 -14.48 0.11
N VAL A 114 -4.52 -14.35 -1.20
CA VAL A 114 -4.98 -15.49 -2.02
C VAL A 114 -3.91 -16.58 -2.05
N GLY A 115 -2.62 -16.22 -2.13
CA GLY A 115 -1.52 -17.16 -2.02
C GLY A 115 -1.53 -17.91 -0.68
N LEU A 116 -1.68 -17.19 0.44
CA LEU A 116 -1.79 -17.79 1.78
C LEU A 116 -2.99 -18.73 1.90
N ALA A 117 -4.17 -18.31 1.47
CA ALA A 117 -5.37 -19.15 1.51
C ALA A 117 -5.22 -20.41 0.66
N ASN A 118 -4.62 -20.28 -0.53
CA ASN A 118 -4.34 -21.41 -1.42
C ASN A 118 -3.33 -22.41 -0.83
N MET A 119 -2.43 -21.97 0.06
CA MET A 119 -1.48 -22.83 0.77
C MET A 119 -2.01 -23.35 2.11
N ASN A 120 -3.31 -23.16 2.41
CA ASN A 120 -3.91 -23.48 3.70
C ASN A 120 -3.21 -22.80 4.89
N LEU A 121 -2.76 -21.56 4.69
CA LEU A 121 -2.19 -20.71 5.75
C LEU A 121 -3.17 -19.63 6.24
N SER A 122 -4.36 -19.54 5.64
CA SER A 122 -5.44 -18.65 6.07
C SER A 122 -6.78 -19.20 5.57
N SER A 123 -7.89 -18.86 6.23
CA SER A 123 -9.22 -19.28 5.79
C SER A 123 -9.73 -18.41 4.63
N TRP A 124 -10.38 -19.04 3.64
CA TRP A 124 -10.99 -18.31 2.51
C TRP A 124 -12.11 -17.36 2.94
N SER A 125 -12.83 -17.69 4.02
CA SER A 125 -13.84 -16.82 4.62
C SER A 125 -13.24 -15.53 5.16
N TYR A 126 -12.05 -15.60 5.77
CA TYR A 126 -11.37 -14.44 6.32
C TYR A 126 -10.96 -13.42 5.24
N LEU A 127 -10.65 -13.90 4.03
CA LEU A 127 -10.31 -13.04 2.88
C LEU A 127 -11.43 -12.05 2.54
N LEU A 128 -12.70 -12.42 2.77
CA LEU A 128 -13.85 -11.54 2.51
C LEU A 128 -13.88 -10.31 3.43
N VAL A 129 -13.15 -10.33 4.54
CA VAL A 129 -13.06 -9.22 5.50
C VAL A 129 -11.75 -8.47 5.32
N VAL A 130 -10.62 -9.17 5.26
CA VAL A 130 -9.29 -8.53 5.25
C VAL A 130 -9.00 -7.82 3.93
N LEU A 131 -9.46 -8.36 2.79
CA LEU A 131 -9.17 -7.78 1.49
C LEU A 131 -9.92 -6.46 1.24
N PRO A 132 -11.23 -6.33 1.51
CA PRO A 132 -11.91 -5.04 1.40
C PRO A 132 -11.35 -3.99 2.35
N LEU A 133 -10.96 -4.38 3.58
CA LEU A 133 -10.34 -3.47 4.53
C LEU A 133 -9.01 -2.93 4.00
N ALA A 134 -8.13 -3.83 3.53
CA ALA A 134 -6.85 -3.45 2.94
C ALA A 134 -7.02 -2.59 1.67
N LEU A 135 -8.10 -2.77 0.90
CA LEU A 135 -8.43 -1.90 -0.22
C LEU A 135 -8.72 -0.47 0.26
N VAL A 136 -9.49 -0.30 1.34
CA VAL A 136 -9.75 1.03 1.91
C VAL A 136 -8.46 1.67 2.41
N GLU A 137 -7.63 0.92 3.15
CA GLU A 137 -6.35 1.38 3.69
C GLU A 137 -5.40 1.89 2.58
N THR A 138 -5.29 1.12 1.50
CA THR A 138 -4.46 1.47 0.32
C THR A 138 -5.02 2.65 -0.46
N MET A 139 -6.35 2.78 -0.58
CA MET A 139 -6.97 3.96 -1.19
C MET A 139 -6.71 5.23 -0.40
N VAL A 140 -6.75 5.15 0.94
CA VAL A 140 -6.39 6.28 1.81
C VAL A 140 -4.91 6.63 1.66
N ALA A 141 -4.01 5.64 1.61
CA ALA A 141 -2.59 5.88 1.37
C ALA A 141 -2.34 6.60 0.02
N ALA A 142 -3.00 6.16 -1.05
CA ALA A 142 -2.94 6.82 -2.36
C ALA A 142 -3.49 8.25 -2.33
N PHE A 143 -4.59 8.48 -1.59
CA PHE A 143 -5.15 9.81 -1.40
C PHE A 143 -4.22 10.75 -0.64
N ILE A 144 -3.62 10.31 0.47
CA ILE A 144 -2.65 11.10 1.24
C ILE A 144 -1.46 11.45 0.34
N THR A 145 -0.94 10.46 -0.41
CA THR A 145 0.15 10.66 -1.37
C THR A 145 -0.20 11.74 -2.39
N ALA A 146 -1.40 11.70 -2.98
CA ALA A 146 -1.87 12.69 -3.94
C ALA A 146 -1.87 14.11 -3.36
N LYS A 147 -2.35 14.27 -2.13
CA LYS A 147 -2.41 15.57 -1.44
C LYS A 147 -1.02 16.11 -1.11
N LEU A 148 -0.08 15.25 -0.74
CA LEU A 148 1.28 15.68 -0.44
C LEU A 148 2.05 16.12 -1.68
N TYR A 149 1.86 15.45 -2.82
CA TYR A 149 2.43 15.88 -4.09
C TYR A 149 1.82 17.19 -4.62
N LEU A 150 0.56 17.52 -4.31
CA LEU A 150 -0.04 18.81 -4.70
C LEU A 150 0.56 19.98 -3.95
N ARG A 151 0.91 19.82 -2.67
CA ARG A 151 1.48 20.91 -1.84
C ARG A 151 2.92 21.28 -2.22
N ARG A 152 3.57 20.46 -3.03
CA ARG A 152 5.00 20.56 -3.39
C ARG A 152 5.24 20.84 -4.88
N ALA A 153 4.18 20.91 -5.68
CA ALA A 153 4.20 21.26 -7.09
C ALA A 153 3.89 22.75 -7.28
#